data_AF-A0A9E4BU84-F1
#
_entry.id   AF-A0A9E4BU84-F1
#
_cell.length_a   1.000
_cell.length_b   1.000
_cell.length_c   1.000
_cell.angle_alpha   90.00
_cell.angle_beta   90.00
_cell.angle_gamma   90.00
#
_symmetry.space_group_name_H-M   'P 1'
#
loop_
_entity.id
_entity.type
_entity.pdbx_description
1 polymer ?
#
loop_
_entity_poly.entity_id
_entity_poly.type
_entity_poly.pdbx_seq_one_letter_code
_entity_poly.pdbx_strand_id
1 'polypeptide(L)'
;MKTGLIAALKVTRAICSRRGRSDPRCPGALRRLRTYGWVVLALAAVSGCRTEDNASVATTSECVSCHREVTPSIVKDWELSQHRVRGVDCAMCHGSGHRSAEDVGLVKTATPEVCGTCHPVQTDQFKAGKHALAWASMEAMPTTHWLPMALTGGMKGCGGCHQVGIKSEEEIRRLKDEGIRFGLASCDACHTRHLFSVKEAREPQACRTCHMGMDHPQWEMYSSSKHGVRHALKQSGTLPAEAAAPTCQTCHMPKGDHEVRTAWGFLAVRLPLPEDEQWAADRATILTALGVLDPQGNPTARLDVVRKADVARLTQEDWQRERDRMARICEQCHSANLVKAELKKGDEMIRESDRLLAEAIRIIAGLYSDGILRKPGHYAFDYPDLLAFHDAPTVIEQRLFKMHLEHRMRAFQGTFHNNPDYALWYGWSEMLQDLTEIRTLAEEMRRNHHRMPRDPSE
;
A
#
# COMPACT_ATOMS: atom_id res chain seq x y z
N MET A 1 3.90 62.09 31.98
CA MET A 1 3.22 60.90 32.57
C MET A 1 3.96 59.69 32.02
N LYS A 2 4.84 59.04 32.79
CA LYS A 2 4.52 57.94 33.74
C LYS A 2 3.67 56.90 32.98
N THR A 3 4.16 55.76 32.50
CA THR A 3 4.73 54.53 33.13
C THR A 3 4.60 53.46 32.03
N GLY A 4 5.42 52.43 31.82
CA GLY A 4 6.57 51.87 32.50
C GLY A 4 7.05 50.69 31.63
N LEU A 5 8.14 50.89 30.90
CA LEU A 5 8.87 49.87 30.17
C LEU A 5 9.92 49.25 31.11
N ILE A 6 9.48 48.57 32.18
CA ILE A 6 10.35 47.77 33.07
C ILE A 6 9.53 46.61 33.63
N ALA A 7 9.43 45.51 32.87
CA ALA A 7 8.87 44.25 33.37
C ALA A 7 9.47 43.05 32.60
N ALA A 8 10.79 42.92 32.59
CA ALA A 8 11.47 41.68 32.20
C ALA A 8 12.93 41.71 32.66
N LEU A 9 13.19 41.78 33.98
CA LEU A 9 14.51 41.47 34.59
C LEU A 9 14.46 41.56 36.13
N LYS A 10 13.46 40.94 36.78
CA LYS A 10 13.44 40.76 38.24
C LYS A 10 12.63 39.53 38.67
N VAL A 11 13.07 38.32 38.30
CA VAL A 11 12.81 37.11 39.10
C VAL A 11 14.03 36.18 39.01
N THR A 12 15.18 36.68 39.43
CA THR A 12 16.35 35.85 39.76
C THR A 12 16.97 36.41 41.03
N ARG A 13 16.30 36.14 42.16
CA ARG A 13 16.81 36.12 43.54
C ARG A 13 15.68 36.40 44.51
N ALA A 14 14.92 35.36 44.82
CA ALA A 14 14.14 35.29 46.05
C ALA A 14 13.95 33.81 46.37
N ILE A 15 14.98 33.17 46.92
CA ILE A 15 14.90 32.07 47.91
C ILE A 15 16.27 32.04 48.60
N CYS A 16 16.24 31.87 49.92
CA CYS A 16 17.35 31.94 50.88
C CYS A 16 17.78 33.34 51.34
N SER A 17 16.80 34.12 51.83
CA SER A 17 16.88 34.56 53.21
C SER A 17 16.47 33.39 54.13
N ARG A 18 17.04 33.31 55.34
CA ARG A 18 16.89 32.23 56.36
C ARG A 18 17.88 31.06 56.27
N ARG A 19 19.18 31.34 56.49
CA ARG A 19 20.13 30.57 57.32
C ARG A 19 21.39 31.43 57.52
N GLY A 20 22.00 31.33 58.69
CA GLY A 20 22.99 32.27 59.21
C GLY A 20 24.32 32.33 58.45
N ARG A 21 24.92 33.53 58.53
CA ARG A 21 26.33 33.96 58.34
C ARG A 21 27.32 32.94 57.75
N SER A 22 27.76 33.20 56.52
CA SER A 22 29.18 33.30 56.06
C SER A 22 29.33 33.08 54.53
N ASP A 23 28.87 34.04 53.72
CA ASP A 23 29.16 34.09 52.26
C ASP A 23 30.04 35.34 51.98
N PRO A 24 31.22 35.22 51.35
CA PRO A 24 32.14 36.32 51.09
C PRO A 24 31.87 37.11 49.79
N ARG A 25 30.69 37.04 49.17
CA ARG A 25 30.38 37.74 47.89
C ARG A 25 29.78 39.16 48.02
N CYS A 26 30.41 40.03 48.81
CA CYS A 26 30.10 41.48 48.82
C CYS A 26 31.39 42.35 48.90
N PRO A 27 31.39 43.60 48.40
CA PRO A 27 32.23 44.04 47.27
C PRO A 27 33.48 44.88 47.64
N GLY A 28 34.46 44.98 46.72
CA GLY A 28 35.62 45.89 46.87
C GLY A 28 36.47 46.12 45.60
N ALA A 29 36.25 47.28 44.96
CA ALA A 29 37.20 48.28 44.42
C ALA A 29 38.49 47.96 43.58
N LEU A 30 38.57 48.69 42.43
CA LEU A 30 39.71 49.48 41.87
C LEU A 30 40.95 48.84 41.19
N ARG A 31 41.14 49.14 39.87
CA ARG A 31 42.32 49.76 39.18
C ARG A 31 42.35 49.39 37.67
N ARG A 32 42.11 50.31 36.72
CA ARG A 32 42.97 51.30 36.01
C ARG A 32 43.98 50.75 34.95
N LEU A 33 43.66 51.08 33.68
CA LEU A 33 44.46 51.73 32.61
C LEU A 33 45.67 51.05 31.93
N ARG A 34 45.60 50.96 30.58
CA ARG A 34 46.51 51.55 29.57
C ARG A 34 46.04 51.14 28.15
N THR A 35 45.33 51.98 27.38
CA THR A 35 45.80 52.90 26.31
C THR A 35 46.97 52.39 25.46
N TYR A 36 46.72 52.17 24.15
CA TYR A 36 47.47 52.74 23.02
C TYR A 36 46.60 52.62 21.76
N GLY A 37 46.33 53.75 21.11
CA GLY A 37 45.72 53.81 19.78
C GLY A 37 46.78 54.13 18.74
N TRP A 38 46.57 53.68 17.50
CA TRP A 38 47.11 54.29 16.29
C TRP A 38 46.14 54.00 15.13
N VAL A 39 45.58 55.07 14.57
CA VAL A 39 44.82 55.09 13.32
C VAL A 39 45.78 55.50 12.21
N VAL A 40 45.87 54.72 11.14
CA VAL A 40 46.46 55.14 9.86
C VAL A 40 45.48 54.79 8.75
N LEU A 41 45.07 55.83 8.02
CA LEU A 41 44.20 55.80 6.85
C LEU A 41 44.83 54.97 5.71
N ALA A 42 44.02 54.13 5.07
CA ALA A 42 44.28 53.61 3.74
C ALA A 42 43.13 54.02 2.80
N LEU A 43 43.46 54.83 1.79
CA LEU A 43 42.61 55.18 0.65
C LEU A 43 42.46 53.96 -0.27
N ALA A 44 41.22 53.51 -0.48
CA ALA A 44 40.89 52.51 -1.49
C ALA A 44 40.08 53.14 -2.62
N ALA A 45 40.60 53.01 -3.84
CA ALA A 45 39.98 53.44 -5.09
C ALA A 45 38.70 52.66 -5.38
N VAL A 46 37.60 53.37 -5.65
CA VAL A 46 36.33 52.79 -6.12
C VAL A 46 36.46 52.51 -7.61
N SER A 47 36.81 51.28 -7.97
CA SER A 47 36.52 50.74 -9.32
C SER A 47 35.08 50.28 -9.35
N GLY A 48 34.26 50.93 -10.16
CA GLY A 48 32.90 50.50 -10.45
C GLY A 48 32.90 49.21 -11.26
N CYS A 49 32.67 48.08 -10.58
CA CYS A 49 32.10 46.91 -11.22
C CYS A 49 30.60 47.15 -11.37
N ARG A 50 30.15 47.39 -12.61
CA ARG A 50 28.76 47.16 -12.99
C ARG A 50 28.50 45.66 -12.81
N THR A 51 27.78 45.30 -11.76
CA THR A 51 27.13 44.01 -11.68
C THR A 51 25.97 44.05 -12.67
N GLU A 52 26.12 43.34 -13.78
CA GLU A 52 24.98 42.92 -14.59
C GLU A 52 24.07 42.08 -13.69
N ASP A 53 22.94 42.65 -13.29
CA ASP A 53 21.83 41.92 -12.71
C ASP A 53 21.31 40.94 -13.76
N ASN A 54 21.91 39.74 -13.84
CA ASN A 54 21.27 38.56 -14.40
C ASN A 54 20.21 38.08 -13.39
N ALA A 55 19.18 38.88 -13.20
CA ALA A 55 17.89 38.38 -12.79
C ALA A 55 17.37 37.55 -13.97
N SER A 56 17.59 36.23 -13.92
CA SER A 56 16.91 35.31 -14.82
C SER A 56 15.42 35.49 -14.61
N VAL A 57 14.79 36.27 -15.48
CA VAL A 57 13.35 36.26 -15.68
C VAL A 57 13.03 34.82 -16.03
N ALA A 58 12.49 34.07 -15.07
CA ALA A 58 11.96 32.75 -15.33
C ALA A 58 10.82 32.95 -16.34
N THR A 59 11.13 32.80 -17.62
CA THR A 59 10.14 32.75 -18.69
C THR A 59 9.14 31.70 -18.27
N THR A 60 7.93 32.16 -17.91
CA THR A 60 6.79 31.27 -17.67
C THR A 60 6.67 30.37 -18.88
N SER A 61 6.84 29.07 -18.66
CA SER A 61 6.76 28.04 -19.69
C SER A 61 5.58 28.29 -20.62
N GLU A 62 5.80 28.14 -21.93
CA GLU A 62 4.73 28.23 -22.94
C GLU A 62 3.56 27.30 -22.57
N CYS A 63 3.88 26.14 -21.98
CA CYS A 63 2.91 25.19 -21.44
C CYS A 63 2.03 25.85 -20.38
N VAL A 64 2.65 26.50 -19.38
CA VAL A 64 1.95 27.14 -18.26
C VAL A 64 1.05 28.26 -18.77
N SER A 65 1.52 29.09 -19.69
CA SER A 65 0.76 30.21 -20.22
C SER A 65 -0.54 29.76 -20.88
N CYS A 66 -0.50 28.72 -21.71
CA CYS A 66 -1.70 28.16 -22.34
C CYS A 66 -2.58 27.37 -21.34
N HIS A 67 -1.97 26.49 -20.54
CA HIS A 67 -2.72 25.63 -19.61
C HIS A 67 -3.34 26.38 -18.42
N ARG A 68 -2.93 27.63 -18.15
CA ARG A 68 -3.66 28.50 -17.23
C ARG A 68 -5.09 28.75 -17.69
N GLU A 69 -5.30 28.84 -19.00
CA GLU A 69 -6.62 29.07 -19.58
C GLU A 69 -7.34 27.74 -19.86
N VAL A 70 -6.63 26.74 -20.38
CA VAL A 70 -7.23 25.46 -20.81
C VAL A 70 -7.49 24.50 -19.65
N THR A 71 -6.55 24.40 -18.70
CA THR A 71 -6.64 23.50 -17.54
C THR A 71 -6.17 24.19 -16.25
N PRO A 72 -6.84 25.27 -15.80
CA PRO A 72 -6.36 26.13 -14.72
C PRO A 72 -6.03 25.37 -13.42
N SER A 73 -6.83 24.36 -13.07
CA SER A 73 -6.62 23.57 -11.85
C SER A 73 -5.33 22.75 -11.89
N ILE A 74 -4.94 22.23 -13.06
CA ILE A 74 -3.67 21.49 -13.21
C ILE A 74 -2.49 22.41 -12.97
N VAL A 75 -2.52 23.62 -13.57
CA VAL A 75 -1.48 24.62 -13.35
C VAL A 75 -1.44 25.02 -11.87
N LYS A 76 -2.59 25.25 -11.25
CA LYS A 76 -2.67 25.64 -9.85
C LYS A 76 -2.07 24.59 -8.92
N ASP A 77 -2.36 23.31 -9.14
CA ASP A 77 -1.74 22.22 -8.37
C ASP A 77 -0.22 22.18 -8.55
N TRP A 78 0.26 22.33 -9.79
CA TRP A 78 1.69 22.43 -10.06
C TRP A 78 2.32 23.65 -9.38
N GLU A 79 1.68 24.82 -9.41
CA GLU A 79 2.18 26.03 -8.73
C GLU A 79 2.35 25.85 -7.22
N LEU A 80 1.46 25.07 -6.61
CA LEU A 80 1.51 24.72 -5.19
C LEU A 80 2.53 23.61 -4.87
N SER A 81 3.05 22.92 -5.89
CA SER A 81 3.95 21.78 -5.73
C SER A 81 5.38 22.19 -5.40
N GLN A 82 6.13 21.27 -4.77
CA GLN A 82 7.58 21.45 -4.62
C GLN A 82 8.32 21.39 -5.96
N HIS A 83 7.76 20.72 -6.98
CA HIS A 83 8.32 20.70 -8.33
C HIS A 83 8.41 22.10 -8.91
N ARG A 84 7.37 22.94 -8.77
CA ARG A 84 7.44 24.35 -9.18
C ARG A 84 8.56 25.10 -8.45
N VAL A 85 8.64 24.94 -7.14
CA VAL A 85 9.64 25.63 -6.29
C VAL A 85 11.07 25.23 -6.71
N ARG A 86 11.26 23.98 -7.13
CA ARG A 86 12.55 23.45 -7.61
C ARG A 86 12.78 23.64 -9.11
N GLY A 87 11.91 24.36 -9.81
CA GLY A 87 12.06 24.66 -11.23
C GLY A 87 11.78 23.50 -12.18
N VAL A 88 11.10 22.45 -11.71
CA VAL A 88 10.64 21.35 -12.57
C VAL A 88 9.41 21.80 -13.34
N ASP A 89 9.57 21.96 -14.66
CA ASP A 89 8.55 22.46 -15.57
C ASP A 89 7.75 21.32 -16.25
N CYS A 90 6.59 21.64 -16.85
CA CYS A 90 5.70 20.68 -17.50
C CYS A 90 6.43 19.78 -18.50
N ALA A 91 7.27 20.39 -19.36
CA ALA A 91 7.99 19.68 -20.42
C ALA A 91 9.04 18.68 -19.90
N MET A 92 9.51 18.83 -18.66
CA MET A 92 10.46 17.88 -18.06
C MET A 92 9.80 16.52 -17.80
N CYS A 93 8.49 16.49 -17.53
CA CYS A 93 7.74 15.26 -17.33
C CYS A 93 7.01 14.79 -18.59
N HIS A 94 6.49 15.73 -19.38
CA HIS A 94 5.59 15.44 -20.50
C HIS A 94 6.24 15.59 -21.88
N GLY A 95 7.50 16.03 -21.96
CA GLY A 95 8.16 16.39 -23.20
C GLY A 95 7.63 17.69 -23.81
N SER A 96 8.19 18.07 -24.95
CA SER A 96 7.90 19.33 -25.67
C SER A 96 7.30 19.10 -27.07
N GLY A 97 6.79 17.90 -27.32
CA GLY A 97 6.23 17.53 -28.64
C GLY A 97 4.88 18.16 -28.93
N HIS A 98 4.09 18.48 -27.90
CA HIS A 98 2.78 19.13 -28.01
C HIS A 98 2.92 20.65 -27.91
N ARG A 99 2.27 21.38 -28.82
CA ARG A 99 2.25 22.85 -28.90
C ARG A 99 0.86 23.43 -29.21
N SER A 100 -0.12 22.61 -29.57
CA SER A 100 -1.45 23.03 -30.05
C SER A 100 -2.53 21.97 -29.78
N ALA A 101 -3.81 22.36 -29.83
CA ALA A 101 -4.91 21.42 -29.54
C ALA A 101 -4.92 20.19 -30.48
N GLU A 102 -4.33 20.33 -31.67
CA GLU A 102 -4.25 19.30 -32.71
C GLU A 102 -3.18 18.24 -32.43
N ASP A 103 -2.19 18.53 -31.58
CA ASP A 103 -1.03 17.67 -31.35
C ASP A 103 -0.92 17.10 -29.92
N VAL A 104 -2.04 17.10 -29.17
CA VAL A 104 -2.15 16.54 -27.79
C VAL A 104 -1.64 15.10 -27.70
N GLY A 105 -1.74 14.32 -28.78
CA GLY A 105 -1.21 12.95 -28.87
C GLY A 105 0.31 12.84 -28.68
N LEU A 106 1.06 13.93 -28.89
CA LEU A 106 2.51 13.98 -28.74
C LEU A 106 2.97 14.17 -27.27
N VAL A 107 2.04 14.36 -26.34
CA VAL A 107 2.33 14.41 -24.90
C VAL A 107 2.86 13.05 -24.42
N LYS A 108 4.03 13.07 -23.79
CA LYS A 108 4.61 11.88 -23.17
C LYS A 108 3.93 11.58 -21.84
N THR A 109 3.77 10.29 -21.57
CA THR A 109 3.37 9.80 -20.24
C THR A 109 4.56 9.88 -19.30
N ALA A 110 4.38 10.46 -18.12
CA ALA A 110 5.39 10.48 -17.07
C ALA A 110 5.43 9.12 -16.36
N THR A 111 6.12 8.14 -16.96
CA THR A 111 6.31 6.80 -16.36
C THR A 111 7.31 6.84 -15.20
N PRO A 112 7.45 5.77 -14.39
CA PRO A 112 8.45 5.71 -13.33
C PRO A 112 9.89 5.97 -13.79
N GLU A 113 10.21 5.69 -15.06
CA GLU A 113 11.50 5.99 -15.67
C GLU A 113 11.77 7.50 -15.73
N VAL A 114 10.74 8.29 -16.06
CA VAL A 114 10.82 9.76 -16.05
C VAL A 114 11.03 10.27 -14.62
N CYS A 115 10.35 9.69 -13.64
CA CYS A 115 10.55 10.04 -12.23
C CYS A 115 11.98 9.66 -11.76
N GLY A 116 12.48 8.51 -12.22
CA GLY A 116 13.77 7.94 -11.83
C GLY A 116 14.99 8.75 -12.28
N THR A 117 14.85 9.66 -13.25
CA THR A 117 15.95 10.57 -13.63
C THR A 117 16.34 11.51 -12.49
N CYS A 118 15.41 11.80 -11.58
CA CYS A 118 15.62 12.66 -10.41
C CYS A 118 15.41 11.93 -9.08
N HIS A 119 14.60 10.87 -9.05
CA HIS A 119 14.24 10.10 -7.85
C HIS A 119 14.64 8.62 -7.97
N PRO A 120 15.91 8.28 -8.28
CA PRO A 120 16.31 6.91 -8.57
C PRO A 120 16.07 5.97 -7.38
N VAL A 121 16.33 6.44 -6.15
CA VAL A 121 16.15 5.64 -4.93
C VAL A 121 14.69 5.19 -4.75
N GLN A 122 13.74 6.12 -4.87
CA GLN A 122 12.32 5.80 -4.71
C GLN A 122 11.82 4.92 -5.86
N THR A 123 12.26 5.19 -7.09
CA THR A 123 11.90 4.38 -8.26
C THR A 123 12.41 2.95 -8.15
N ASP A 124 13.65 2.75 -7.70
CA ASP A 124 14.25 1.41 -7.53
C ASP A 124 13.53 0.62 -6.43
N GLN A 125 13.24 1.27 -5.30
CA GLN A 125 12.43 0.69 -4.22
C GLN A 125 11.03 0.31 -4.69
N PHE A 126 10.36 1.20 -5.42
CA PHE A 126 9.03 0.94 -5.98
C PHE A 126 9.04 -0.27 -6.92
N LYS A 127 10.04 -0.34 -7.82
CA LYS A 127 10.24 -1.45 -8.77
C LYS A 127 10.50 -2.79 -8.06
N ALA A 128 11.17 -2.77 -6.92
CA ALA A 128 11.36 -3.96 -6.08
C ALA A 128 10.11 -4.34 -5.26
N GLY A 129 9.18 -3.41 -5.07
CA GLY A 129 7.94 -3.60 -4.31
C GLY A 129 6.83 -4.29 -5.11
N LYS A 130 5.79 -4.77 -4.40
CA LYS A 130 4.66 -5.47 -5.05
C LYS A 130 3.78 -4.56 -5.90
N HIS A 131 3.69 -3.27 -5.59
CA HIS A 131 2.87 -2.34 -6.35
C HIS A 131 3.32 -2.21 -7.82
N ALA A 132 4.62 -2.31 -8.11
CA ALA A 132 5.12 -2.28 -9.49
C ALA A 132 4.59 -3.46 -10.34
N LEU A 133 4.28 -4.59 -9.71
CA LEU A 133 3.79 -5.81 -10.37
C LEU A 133 2.25 -5.89 -10.43
N ALA A 134 1.53 -4.89 -9.93
CA ALA A 134 0.07 -4.95 -9.79
C ALA A 134 -0.64 -5.15 -11.14
N TRP A 135 -0.19 -4.45 -12.19
CA TRP A 135 -0.78 -4.54 -13.52
C TRP A 135 -0.58 -5.92 -14.15
N ALA A 136 0.67 -6.41 -14.15
CA ALA A 136 1.00 -7.76 -14.63
C ALA A 136 0.23 -8.84 -13.86
N SER A 137 0.05 -8.68 -12.55
CA SER A 137 -0.73 -9.61 -11.73
C SER A 137 -2.20 -9.64 -12.14
N MET A 138 -2.79 -8.48 -12.47
CA MET A 138 -4.19 -8.40 -12.94
C MET A 138 -4.36 -9.02 -14.33
N GLU A 139 -3.47 -8.72 -15.29
CA GLU A 139 -3.54 -9.29 -16.64
C GLU A 139 -3.28 -10.81 -16.63
N ALA A 140 -2.55 -11.33 -15.64
CA ALA A 140 -2.30 -12.76 -15.47
C ALA A 140 -3.48 -13.55 -14.88
N MET A 141 -4.52 -12.88 -14.38
CA MET A 141 -5.67 -13.56 -13.79
C MET A 141 -6.52 -14.23 -14.89
N PRO A 142 -6.83 -15.55 -14.76
CA PRO A 142 -7.43 -16.32 -15.84
C PRO A 142 -8.73 -15.73 -16.38
N THR A 143 -9.56 -15.13 -15.54
CA THR A 143 -10.89 -14.63 -15.94
C THR A 143 -10.94 -13.12 -16.19
N THR A 144 -9.81 -12.39 -16.12
CA THR A 144 -9.78 -10.93 -16.39
C THR A 144 -10.34 -10.59 -17.76
N HIS A 145 -10.15 -11.45 -18.76
CA HIS A 145 -10.67 -11.27 -20.11
C HIS A 145 -12.20 -11.44 -20.24
N TRP A 146 -12.88 -11.92 -19.21
CA TRP A 146 -14.35 -12.04 -19.16
C TRP A 146 -15.01 -10.81 -18.51
N LEU A 147 -14.23 -9.99 -17.82
CA LEU A 147 -14.73 -8.74 -17.27
C LEU A 147 -15.11 -7.76 -18.39
N PRO A 148 -16.16 -6.94 -18.21
CA PRO A 148 -16.43 -5.82 -19.09
C PRO A 148 -15.19 -4.96 -19.28
N MET A 149 -14.83 -4.64 -20.54
CA MET A 149 -13.65 -3.81 -20.84
C MET A 149 -13.64 -2.48 -20.08
N ALA A 150 -14.81 -1.93 -19.76
CA ALA A 150 -14.93 -0.72 -18.94
C ALA A 150 -14.33 -0.88 -17.52
N LEU A 151 -14.41 -2.08 -16.93
CA LEU A 151 -13.87 -2.39 -15.60
C LEU A 151 -12.36 -2.71 -15.63
N THR A 152 -11.86 -3.29 -16.72
CA THR A 152 -10.43 -3.57 -16.92
C THR A 152 -9.75 -2.39 -17.60
N GLY A 153 -9.62 -2.39 -18.93
CA GLY A 153 -8.96 -1.33 -19.70
C GLY A 153 -9.52 0.07 -19.46
N GLY A 154 -10.85 0.17 -19.23
CA GLY A 154 -11.55 1.42 -18.92
C GLY A 154 -11.23 2.05 -17.57
N MET A 155 -10.42 1.39 -16.73
CA MET A 155 -9.98 1.85 -15.41
C MET A 155 -11.13 2.15 -14.43
N LYS A 156 -12.31 1.51 -14.61
CA LYS A 156 -13.47 1.67 -13.70
C LYS A 156 -13.66 0.53 -12.69
N GLY A 157 -12.83 -0.49 -12.75
CA GLY A 157 -12.82 -1.63 -11.82
C GLY A 157 -11.37 -2.04 -11.50
N CYS A 158 -11.02 -3.30 -11.79
CA CYS A 158 -9.69 -3.85 -11.55
C CYS A 158 -8.57 -2.96 -12.08
N GLY A 159 -8.71 -2.44 -13.31
CA GLY A 159 -7.70 -1.55 -13.91
C GLY A 159 -7.52 -0.25 -13.12
N GLY A 160 -8.58 0.28 -12.51
CA GLY A 160 -8.52 1.49 -11.70
C GLY A 160 -7.72 1.32 -10.39
N CYS A 161 -7.68 0.12 -9.81
CA CYS A 161 -6.86 -0.17 -8.64
C CYS A 161 -5.44 -0.62 -9.05
N HIS A 162 -5.35 -1.53 -10.02
CA HIS A 162 -4.08 -2.12 -10.47
C HIS A 162 -3.26 -1.22 -11.40
N GLN A 163 -3.79 -0.06 -11.81
CA GLN A 163 -3.08 0.95 -12.61
C GLN A 163 -1.77 1.44 -11.97
N VAL A 164 -1.59 1.28 -10.66
CA VAL A 164 -0.32 1.58 -9.99
C VAL A 164 0.84 0.74 -10.56
N GLY A 165 0.57 -0.46 -11.09
CA GLY A 165 1.59 -1.31 -11.69
C GLY A 165 2.19 -0.74 -12.97
N ILE A 166 3.44 -1.11 -13.21
CA ILE A 166 4.22 -0.71 -14.39
C ILE A 166 3.62 -1.39 -15.62
N LYS A 167 3.56 -0.62 -16.71
CA LYS A 167 3.08 -1.05 -18.02
C LYS A 167 4.20 -0.88 -19.02
N SER A 168 4.31 -1.81 -19.96
CA SER A 168 5.19 -1.70 -21.12
C SER A 168 4.77 -0.57 -22.05
N GLU A 169 5.68 -0.12 -22.90
CA GLU A 169 5.36 0.90 -23.92
C GLU A 169 4.27 0.44 -24.90
N GLU A 170 4.19 -0.86 -25.18
CA GLU A 170 3.16 -1.45 -26.03
C GLU A 170 1.79 -1.39 -25.35
N GLU A 171 1.71 -1.75 -24.06
CA GLU A 171 0.47 -1.65 -23.29
C GLU A 171 0.00 -0.19 -23.15
N ILE A 172 0.93 0.75 -22.90
CA ILE A 172 0.61 2.18 -22.84
C ILE A 172 0.06 2.66 -24.18
N ARG A 173 0.65 2.23 -25.31
CA ARG A 173 0.16 2.56 -26.66
C ARG A 173 -1.24 2.00 -26.88
N ARG A 174 -1.45 0.71 -26.63
CA ARG A 174 -2.77 0.05 -26.73
C ARG A 174 -3.84 0.80 -25.92
N LEU A 175 -3.55 1.07 -24.65
CA LEU A 175 -4.49 1.79 -23.77
C LEU A 175 -4.79 3.19 -24.30
N LYS A 176 -3.81 3.89 -24.87
CA LYS A 176 -4.05 5.19 -25.51
C LYS A 176 -4.92 5.07 -26.76
N ASP A 177 -4.75 4.04 -27.57
CA ASP A 177 -5.58 3.82 -28.75
C ASP A 177 -7.04 3.49 -28.35
N GLU A 178 -7.24 2.86 -27.19
CA GLU A 178 -8.55 2.62 -26.57
C GLU A 178 -9.15 3.87 -25.87
N GLY A 179 -8.49 5.02 -25.98
CA GLY A 179 -8.98 6.29 -25.40
C GLY A 179 -8.60 6.52 -23.93
N ILE A 180 -7.82 5.62 -23.33
CA ILE A 180 -7.38 5.74 -21.93
C ILE A 180 -6.21 6.74 -21.84
N ARG A 181 -6.35 7.73 -20.95
CA ARG A 181 -5.33 8.77 -20.70
C ARG A 181 -4.92 8.85 -19.23
N PHE A 182 -5.68 8.22 -18.35
CA PHE A 182 -5.45 8.15 -16.91
C PHE A 182 -4.88 6.77 -16.52
N GLY A 183 -4.09 6.70 -15.44
CA GLY A 183 -3.58 5.42 -14.92
C GLY A 183 -2.32 4.87 -15.56
N LEU A 184 -1.60 5.70 -16.31
CA LEU A 184 -0.43 5.28 -17.07
C LEU A 184 0.91 5.65 -16.39
N ALA A 185 0.88 6.47 -15.34
CA ALA A 185 2.07 7.05 -14.71
C ALA A 185 2.62 6.22 -13.53
N SER A 186 1.78 5.46 -12.84
CA SER A 186 2.10 4.65 -11.63
C SER A 186 2.47 5.46 -10.38
N CYS A 187 3.35 6.46 -10.51
CA CYS A 187 3.89 7.23 -9.37
C CYS A 187 2.92 8.27 -8.79
N ASP A 188 1.75 8.48 -9.37
CA ASP A 188 0.75 9.44 -8.91
C ASP A 188 -0.38 8.81 -8.08
N ALA A 189 -0.21 7.55 -7.65
CA ALA A 189 -1.21 6.80 -6.90
C ALA A 189 -1.36 7.28 -5.43
N CYS A 190 -0.28 7.68 -4.76
CA CYS A 190 -0.29 8.04 -3.34
C CYS A 190 -0.12 9.55 -3.07
N HIS A 191 0.74 10.21 -3.84
CA HIS A 191 0.88 11.66 -3.86
C HIS A 191 0.39 12.15 -5.23
N THR A 192 -0.84 12.63 -5.26
CA THR A 192 -1.55 12.78 -6.53
C THR A 192 -0.96 13.91 -7.37
N ARG A 193 -0.99 13.71 -8.68
CA ARG A 193 -0.67 14.78 -9.64
C ARG A 193 -1.72 15.90 -9.51
N HIS A 194 -1.38 17.17 -9.71
CA HIS A 194 -0.05 17.70 -10.05
C HIS A 194 0.66 18.33 -8.86
N LEU A 195 0.16 18.09 -7.65
CA LEU A 195 0.70 18.63 -6.40
C LEU A 195 1.90 17.80 -5.89
N PHE A 196 1.87 16.47 -6.08
CA PHE A 196 2.90 15.53 -5.64
C PHE A 196 3.30 15.72 -4.16
N SER A 197 2.29 15.84 -3.29
CA SER A 197 2.48 16.19 -1.89
C SER A 197 2.90 14.99 -1.03
N VAL A 198 4.09 15.05 -0.45
CA VAL A 198 4.54 14.07 0.56
C VAL A 198 3.62 14.09 1.80
N LYS A 199 3.01 15.23 2.12
CA LYS A 199 2.05 15.32 3.23
C LYS A 199 0.80 14.49 2.94
N GLU A 200 0.29 14.57 1.71
CA GLU A 200 -0.85 13.75 1.26
C GLU A 200 -0.50 12.26 1.31
N ALA A 201 0.64 11.88 0.72
CA ALA A 201 1.06 10.48 0.68
C ALA A 201 1.37 9.86 2.06
N ARG A 202 1.56 10.67 3.12
CA ARG A 202 1.78 10.18 4.49
C ARG A 202 0.50 9.98 5.29
N GLU A 203 -0.64 10.45 4.79
CA GLU A 203 -1.92 10.22 5.44
C GLU A 203 -2.51 8.87 5.01
N PRO A 204 -3.06 8.06 5.94
CA PRO A 204 -3.57 6.72 5.62
C PRO A 204 -4.75 6.77 4.63
N GLN A 205 -5.43 7.90 4.52
CA GLN A 205 -6.48 8.15 3.53
C GLN A 205 -5.98 8.00 2.08
N ALA A 206 -4.68 8.17 1.80
CA ALA A 206 -4.13 7.94 0.46
C ALA A 206 -4.25 6.47 0.01
N CYS A 207 -4.31 5.53 0.95
CA CYS A 207 -4.40 4.10 0.67
C CYS A 207 -5.85 3.63 0.44
N ARG A 208 -6.83 4.34 1.00
CA ARG A 208 -8.23 3.85 1.13
C ARG A 208 -8.94 3.66 -0.20
N THR A 209 -8.50 4.33 -1.26
CA THR A 209 -9.13 4.23 -2.59
C THR A 209 -9.03 2.83 -3.17
N CYS A 210 -7.97 2.09 -2.84
CA CYS A 210 -7.74 0.73 -3.35
C CYS A 210 -7.83 -0.32 -2.23
N HIS A 211 -7.32 -0.01 -1.04
CA HIS A 211 -7.23 -0.93 0.09
C HIS A 211 -8.51 -0.91 0.93
N MET A 212 -9.62 -1.36 0.35
CA MET A 212 -10.95 -1.35 0.96
C MET A 212 -11.81 -2.52 0.46
N GLY A 213 -13.03 -2.65 0.98
CA GLY A 213 -14.09 -3.42 0.34
C GLY A 213 -14.10 -4.93 0.63
N MET A 214 -14.43 -5.73 -0.38
CA MET A 214 -14.78 -7.14 -0.21
C MET A 214 -13.56 -7.99 0.18
N ASP A 215 -12.51 -7.90 -0.61
CA ASP A 215 -11.39 -8.85 -0.62
C ASP A 215 -10.18 -8.43 0.22
N HIS A 216 -10.04 -7.13 0.47
CA HIS A 216 -9.00 -6.62 1.34
C HIS A 216 -9.43 -5.30 2.02
N PRO A 217 -10.36 -5.34 2.99
CA PRO A 217 -10.89 -4.17 3.72
C PRO A 217 -9.88 -3.55 4.71
N GLN A 218 -8.64 -3.35 4.28
CA GLN A 218 -7.52 -2.92 5.12
C GLN A 218 -7.75 -1.53 5.69
N TRP A 219 -8.38 -0.63 4.93
CA TRP A 219 -8.82 0.66 5.42
C TRP A 219 -9.84 0.51 6.55
N GLU A 220 -10.88 -0.30 6.40
CA GLU A 220 -11.92 -0.51 7.39
C GLU A 220 -11.35 -1.15 8.66
N MET A 221 -10.50 -2.17 8.49
CA MET A 221 -9.80 -2.83 9.58
C MET A 221 -8.88 -1.86 10.34
N TYR A 222 -8.06 -1.08 9.63
CA TYR A 222 -7.17 -0.08 10.23
C TYR A 222 -7.95 1.05 10.90
N SER A 223 -8.88 1.70 10.18
CA SER A 223 -9.59 2.90 10.62
C SER A 223 -10.45 2.67 11.85
N SER A 224 -10.99 1.46 12.01
CA SER A 224 -11.72 1.05 13.22
C SER A 224 -10.87 0.36 14.30
N SER A 225 -9.57 0.10 14.03
CA SER A 225 -8.63 -0.36 15.06
C SER A 225 -8.21 0.77 16.03
N LYS A 226 -7.57 0.42 17.15
CA LYS A 226 -7.00 1.43 18.05
C LYS A 226 -5.91 2.29 17.39
N HIS A 227 -5.18 1.78 16.40
CA HIS A 227 -4.21 2.56 15.65
C HIS A 227 -4.89 3.65 14.81
N GLY A 228 -5.88 3.27 14.00
CA GLY A 228 -6.60 4.21 13.13
C GLY A 228 -7.46 5.20 13.90
N VAL A 229 -8.18 4.76 14.94
CA VAL A 229 -8.97 5.66 15.80
C VAL A 229 -8.09 6.70 16.46
N ARG A 230 -6.91 6.32 16.99
CA ARG A 230 -5.97 7.29 17.57
C ARG A 230 -5.42 8.26 16.52
N HIS A 231 -5.15 7.80 15.29
CA HIS A 231 -4.72 8.69 14.21
C HIS A 231 -5.80 9.71 13.85
N ALA A 232 -7.05 9.27 13.72
CA ALA A 232 -8.19 10.14 13.46
C ALA A 232 -8.36 11.20 14.57
N LEU A 233 -8.25 10.80 15.85
CA LEU A 233 -8.31 11.73 16.98
C LEU A 233 -7.12 12.71 17.02
N LYS A 234 -5.96 12.32 16.49
CA LYS A 234 -4.82 13.23 16.31
C LYS A 234 -5.07 14.22 15.16
N GLN A 235 -5.65 13.76 14.05
CA GLN A 235 -6.05 14.63 12.94
C GLN A 235 -7.11 15.66 13.34
N SER A 236 -8.05 15.30 14.24
CA SER A 236 -9.07 16.23 14.76
C SER A 236 -8.55 17.18 15.84
N GLY A 237 -7.30 17.01 16.29
CA GLY A 237 -6.74 17.78 17.41
C GLY A 237 -7.23 17.37 18.80
N THR A 238 -7.97 16.26 18.91
CA THR A 238 -8.41 15.71 20.19
C THR A 238 -7.25 15.06 20.96
N LEU A 239 -6.35 14.39 20.24
CA LEU A 239 -5.08 13.92 20.78
C LEU A 239 -3.94 14.86 20.36
N PRO A 240 -2.91 15.03 21.22
CA PRO A 240 -1.76 15.85 20.88
C PRO A 240 -0.96 15.24 19.72
N ALA A 241 -0.19 16.07 19.02
CA ALA A 241 0.58 15.66 17.85
C ALA A 241 1.65 14.59 18.18
N GLU A 242 2.10 14.54 19.42
CA GLU A 242 3.08 13.60 19.95
C GLU A 242 2.47 12.24 20.30
N ALA A 243 1.14 12.11 20.28
CA ALA A 243 0.47 10.86 20.57
C ALA A 243 0.88 9.79 19.55
N ALA A 244 1.29 8.61 20.06
CA ALA A 244 1.57 7.45 19.24
C ALA A 244 0.29 7.00 18.49
N ALA A 245 0.35 7.03 17.17
CA ALA A 245 -0.71 6.65 16.26
C ALA A 245 -0.06 6.30 14.90
N PRO A 246 0.25 5.02 14.64
CA PRO A 246 0.85 4.63 13.36
C PRO A 246 -0.18 4.76 12.23
N THR A 247 0.32 5.04 11.04
CA THR A 247 -0.42 5.04 9.76
C THR A 247 -0.06 3.80 8.94
N CYS A 248 -0.78 3.57 7.83
CA CYS A 248 -0.43 2.55 6.84
C CYS A 248 1.05 2.66 6.44
N GLN A 249 1.50 3.89 6.15
CA GLN A 249 2.85 4.23 5.73
C GLN A 249 3.88 4.02 6.85
N THR A 250 3.50 4.20 8.11
CA THR A 250 4.39 3.94 9.26
C THR A 250 4.85 2.48 9.26
N CYS A 251 3.94 1.55 8.94
CA CYS A 251 4.19 0.11 8.95
C CYS A 251 4.69 -0.43 7.61
N HIS A 252 4.13 0.03 6.50
CA HIS A 252 4.39 -0.54 5.17
C HIS A 252 5.40 0.24 4.32
N MET A 253 5.69 1.49 4.69
CA MET A 253 6.66 2.36 4.01
C MET A 253 7.59 3.03 5.05
N PRO A 254 8.22 2.24 5.96
CA PRO A 254 8.99 2.81 7.05
C PRO A 254 10.12 3.69 6.51
N LYS A 255 10.27 4.88 7.09
CA LYS A 255 11.26 5.89 6.65
C LYS A 255 11.08 6.36 5.19
N GLY A 256 9.90 6.18 4.60
CA GLY A 256 9.61 6.57 3.22
C GLY A 256 10.12 5.59 2.17
N ASP A 257 10.40 4.35 2.56
CA ASP A 257 10.75 3.27 1.65
C ASP A 257 9.55 2.90 0.74
N HIS A 258 9.77 2.85 -0.58
CA HIS A 258 8.73 2.53 -1.56
C HIS A 258 8.61 1.03 -1.87
N GLU A 259 9.45 0.19 -1.26
CA GLU A 259 9.41 -1.27 -1.41
C GLU A 259 8.32 -1.88 -0.50
N VAL A 260 7.06 -1.69 -0.90
CA VAL A 260 5.89 -2.21 -0.17
C VAL A 260 5.81 -3.73 -0.33
N ARG A 261 6.11 -4.45 0.77
CA ARG A 261 6.10 -5.91 0.87
C ARG A 261 5.57 -6.33 2.25
N THR A 262 5.05 -7.56 2.32
CA THR A 262 4.61 -8.19 3.58
C THR A 262 5.04 -9.65 3.59
N ALA A 263 5.18 -10.22 4.79
CA ALA A 263 5.60 -11.61 4.96
C ALA A 263 4.61 -12.60 4.33
N TRP A 264 3.32 -12.42 4.56
CA TRP A 264 2.28 -13.35 4.09
C TRP A 264 1.67 -12.99 2.73
N GLY A 265 1.86 -11.76 2.23
CA GLY A 265 1.23 -11.31 1.00
C GLY A 265 -0.32 -11.30 1.08
N PHE A 266 -0.97 -11.20 -0.08
CA PHE A 266 -2.43 -11.19 -0.19
C PHE A 266 -3.04 -12.57 0.07
N LEU A 267 -2.46 -13.64 -0.48
CA LEU A 267 -3.02 -14.99 -0.39
C LEU A 267 -2.77 -15.69 0.96
N ALA A 268 -1.87 -15.16 1.80
CA ALA A 268 -1.42 -15.81 3.04
C ALA A 268 -0.89 -17.24 2.83
N VAL A 269 -0.20 -17.47 1.71
CA VAL A 269 0.51 -18.70 1.38
C VAL A 269 2.00 -18.43 1.26
N ARG A 270 2.83 -19.42 1.56
CA ARG A 270 4.30 -19.34 1.45
C ARG A 270 4.93 -20.72 1.28
N LEU A 271 6.19 -20.74 0.87
CA LEU A 271 7.09 -21.89 0.99
C LEU A 271 8.28 -21.54 1.92
N PRO A 272 8.89 -22.53 2.60
CA PRO A 272 8.45 -23.92 2.69
C PRO A 272 7.09 -24.04 3.41
N LEU A 273 6.44 -25.20 3.26
CA LEU A 273 5.21 -25.49 3.99
C LEU A 273 5.47 -25.48 5.51
N PRO A 274 4.43 -25.23 6.33
CA PRO A 274 4.55 -25.32 7.79
C PRO A 274 5.06 -26.69 8.24
N GLU A 275 5.77 -26.73 9.38
CA GLU A 275 6.23 -27.99 10.00
C GLU A 275 5.09 -28.83 10.58
N ASP A 276 3.99 -28.18 10.97
CA ASP A 276 2.78 -28.86 11.43
C ASP A 276 2.14 -29.64 10.27
N GLU A 277 2.09 -30.97 10.39
CA GLU A 277 1.66 -31.87 9.31
C GLU A 277 0.23 -31.59 8.84
N GLN A 278 -0.68 -31.30 9.78
CA GLN A 278 -2.07 -31.00 9.45
C GLN A 278 -2.17 -29.68 8.67
N TRP A 279 -1.48 -28.63 9.13
CA TRP A 279 -1.46 -27.35 8.43
C TRP A 279 -0.76 -27.45 7.07
N ALA A 280 0.28 -28.25 6.95
CA ALA A 280 0.93 -28.54 5.67
C ALA A 280 -0.04 -29.22 4.68
N ALA A 281 -0.82 -30.20 5.14
CA ALA A 281 -1.82 -30.88 4.32
C ALA A 281 -2.97 -29.94 3.89
N ASP A 282 -3.42 -29.07 4.80
CA ASP A 282 -4.42 -28.04 4.49
C ASP A 282 -3.88 -27.02 3.48
N ARG A 283 -2.61 -26.64 3.61
CA ARG A 283 -1.95 -25.75 2.66
C ARG A 283 -1.78 -26.39 1.29
N ALA A 284 -1.38 -27.66 1.21
CA ALA A 284 -1.30 -28.38 -0.05
C ALA A 284 -2.66 -28.41 -0.77
N THR A 285 -3.74 -28.67 -0.04
CA THR A 285 -5.12 -28.63 -0.56
C THR A 285 -5.44 -27.26 -1.18
N ILE A 286 -5.07 -26.17 -0.50
CA ILE A 286 -5.33 -24.82 -0.98
C ILE A 286 -4.43 -24.46 -2.18
N LEU A 287 -3.19 -24.92 -2.21
CA LEU A 287 -2.30 -24.73 -3.36
C LEU A 287 -2.80 -25.49 -4.61
N THR A 288 -3.39 -26.68 -4.43
CA THR A 288 -4.07 -27.41 -5.51
C THR A 288 -5.31 -26.63 -6.00
N ALA A 289 -6.12 -26.09 -5.08
CA ALA A 289 -7.29 -25.29 -5.45
C ALA A 289 -6.93 -23.93 -6.08
N LEU A 290 -5.73 -23.40 -5.81
CA LEU A 290 -5.16 -22.25 -6.50
C LEU A 290 -4.55 -22.63 -7.85
N GLY A 291 -4.59 -23.91 -8.25
CA GLY A 291 -4.01 -24.45 -9.49
C GLY A 291 -2.48 -24.39 -9.54
N VAL A 292 -1.81 -24.12 -8.43
CA VAL A 292 -0.34 -24.08 -8.33
C VAL A 292 0.24 -25.50 -8.28
N LEU A 293 -0.52 -26.42 -7.69
CA LEU A 293 -0.30 -27.85 -7.74
C LEU A 293 -1.42 -28.53 -8.53
N ASP A 294 -1.13 -29.64 -9.18
CA ASP A 294 -2.15 -30.54 -9.72
C ASP A 294 -2.78 -31.39 -8.57
N PRO A 295 -3.85 -32.15 -8.84
CA PRO A 295 -4.47 -33.02 -7.84
C PRO A 295 -3.55 -34.14 -7.31
N GLN A 296 -2.44 -34.43 -7.99
CA GLN A 296 -1.41 -35.38 -7.56
C GLN A 296 -0.31 -34.71 -6.72
N GLY A 297 -0.35 -33.39 -6.55
CA GLY A 297 0.61 -32.61 -5.78
C GLY A 297 1.83 -32.13 -6.57
N ASN A 298 1.87 -32.30 -7.90
CA ASN A 298 2.97 -31.83 -8.72
C ASN A 298 2.80 -30.35 -9.08
N PRO A 299 3.88 -29.57 -9.16
CA PRO A 299 3.83 -28.19 -9.63
C PRO A 299 3.25 -28.05 -11.06
N THR A 300 2.45 -27.00 -11.27
CA THR A 300 1.91 -26.65 -12.59
C THR A 300 2.64 -25.44 -13.18
N ALA A 301 2.32 -25.09 -14.44
CA ALA A 301 2.79 -23.84 -15.06
C ALA A 301 2.37 -22.57 -14.28
N ARG A 302 1.31 -22.63 -13.46
CA ARG A 302 0.87 -21.50 -12.63
C ARG A 302 1.88 -21.17 -11.53
N LEU A 303 2.67 -22.15 -11.07
CA LEU A 303 3.75 -21.89 -10.10
C LEU A 303 4.80 -20.91 -10.68
N ASP A 304 5.07 -20.98 -11.98
CA ASP A 304 6.02 -20.05 -12.62
C ASP A 304 5.49 -18.62 -12.64
N VAL A 305 4.18 -18.44 -12.83
CA VAL A 305 3.51 -17.14 -12.73
C VAL A 305 3.62 -16.60 -11.31
N VAL A 306 3.30 -17.43 -10.30
CA VAL A 306 3.41 -17.06 -8.87
C VAL A 306 4.83 -16.60 -8.52
N ARG A 307 5.85 -17.29 -9.04
CA ARG A 307 7.26 -16.94 -8.85
C ARG A 307 7.65 -15.64 -9.56
N LYS A 308 7.28 -15.47 -10.83
CA LYS A 308 7.62 -14.28 -11.62
C LYS A 308 6.91 -13.01 -11.11
N ALA A 309 5.66 -13.13 -10.68
CA ALA A 309 4.86 -12.03 -10.14
C ALA A 309 5.04 -11.84 -8.63
N ASP A 310 5.94 -12.61 -8.00
CA ASP A 310 6.31 -12.48 -6.59
C ASP A 310 5.09 -12.48 -5.63
N VAL A 311 4.10 -13.32 -5.94
CA VAL A 311 2.80 -13.35 -5.27
C VAL A 311 2.92 -13.89 -3.84
N ALA A 312 3.85 -14.82 -3.61
CA ALA A 312 4.13 -15.45 -2.32
C ALA A 312 5.63 -15.43 -1.99
N ARG A 313 5.97 -15.55 -0.70
CA ARG A 313 7.37 -15.79 -0.28
C ARG A 313 7.69 -17.26 -0.48
N LEU A 314 8.75 -17.56 -1.22
CA LEU A 314 9.10 -18.93 -1.60
C LEU A 314 10.22 -19.55 -0.75
N THR A 315 10.83 -18.76 0.14
CA THR A 315 11.85 -19.23 1.08
C THR A 315 11.53 -18.79 2.50
N GLN A 316 12.02 -19.56 3.49
CA GLN A 316 11.91 -19.19 4.89
C GLN A 316 12.65 -17.87 5.18
N GLU A 317 13.81 -17.67 4.55
CA GLU A 317 14.62 -16.46 4.70
C GLU A 317 13.86 -15.22 4.21
N ASP A 318 13.24 -15.28 3.02
CA ASP A 318 12.47 -14.17 2.49
C ASP A 318 11.28 -13.80 3.36
N TRP A 319 10.58 -14.81 3.88
CA TRP A 319 9.48 -14.57 4.80
C TRP A 319 9.98 -13.97 6.13
N GLN A 320 11.07 -14.52 6.68
CA GLN A 320 11.62 -14.09 7.97
C GLN A 320 12.14 -12.65 7.89
N ARG A 321 12.76 -12.26 6.78
CA ARG A 321 13.22 -10.88 6.56
C ARG A 321 12.07 -9.88 6.69
N GLU A 322 10.92 -10.14 6.05
CA GLU A 322 9.75 -9.27 6.14
C GLU A 322 9.08 -9.32 7.53
N ARG A 323 9.06 -10.50 8.17
CA ARG A 323 8.59 -10.68 9.55
C ARG A 323 9.39 -9.81 10.53
N ASP A 324 10.72 -9.91 10.47
CA ASP A 324 11.61 -9.17 11.36
C ASP A 324 11.56 -7.67 11.09
N ARG A 325 11.40 -7.28 9.81
CA ARG A 325 11.17 -5.88 9.43
C ARG A 325 9.92 -5.33 10.12
N MET A 326 8.80 -6.04 10.06
CA MET A 326 7.57 -5.62 10.72
C MET A 326 7.73 -5.59 12.25
N ALA A 327 8.34 -6.62 12.84
CA ALA A 327 8.56 -6.69 14.29
C ALA A 327 9.34 -5.47 14.81
N ARG A 328 10.43 -5.09 14.14
CA ARG A 328 11.23 -3.89 14.48
C ARG A 328 10.43 -2.59 14.38
N ILE A 329 9.40 -2.52 13.54
CA ILE A 329 8.53 -1.34 13.47
C ILE A 329 7.62 -1.31 14.69
N CYS A 330 6.97 -2.43 15.01
CA CYS A 330 6.09 -2.54 16.17
C CYS A 330 6.84 -2.27 17.49
N GLU A 331 8.11 -2.70 17.57
CA GLU A 331 8.98 -2.52 18.75
C GLU A 331 9.33 -1.05 19.04
N GLN A 332 9.07 -0.13 18.12
CA GLN A 332 9.23 1.31 18.39
C GLN A 332 8.21 1.84 19.42
N CYS A 333 7.10 1.11 19.65
CA CYS A 333 6.04 1.51 20.57
C CYS A 333 5.62 0.39 21.55
N HIS A 334 6.00 -0.85 21.28
CA HIS A 334 5.59 -2.03 22.02
C HIS A 334 6.80 -2.87 22.46
N SER A 335 6.64 -3.67 23.52
CA SER A 335 7.70 -4.59 23.92
C SER A 335 7.82 -5.74 22.91
N ALA A 336 9.04 -6.25 22.71
CA ALA A 336 9.30 -7.38 21.81
C ALA A 336 8.42 -8.61 22.12
N ASN A 337 8.14 -8.87 23.40
CA ASN A 337 7.27 -9.96 23.82
C ASN A 337 5.83 -9.77 23.35
N LEU A 338 5.29 -8.54 23.46
CA LEU A 338 3.96 -8.23 22.96
C LEU A 338 3.91 -8.38 21.43
N VAL A 339 4.90 -7.83 20.73
CA VAL A 339 4.99 -7.91 19.26
C VAL A 339 5.03 -9.36 18.79
N LYS A 340 5.91 -10.18 19.38
CA LYS A 340 6.00 -11.61 19.06
C LYS A 340 4.68 -12.34 19.31
N ALA A 341 4.01 -12.04 20.42
CA ALA A 341 2.73 -12.66 20.75
C ALA A 341 1.61 -12.27 19.77
N GLU A 342 1.46 -10.98 19.43
CA GLU A 342 0.43 -10.53 18.50
C GLU A 342 0.66 -11.05 17.07
N LEU A 343 1.90 -11.04 16.58
CA LEU A 343 2.20 -11.60 15.25
C LEU A 343 1.97 -13.11 15.20
N LYS A 344 2.24 -13.84 16.30
CA LYS A 344 1.93 -15.27 16.41
C LYS A 344 0.43 -15.55 16.35
N LYS A 345 -0.41 -14.71 16.96
CA LYS A 345 -1.88 -14.84 16.82
C LYS A 345 -2.34 -14.67 15.37
N GLY A 346 -1.70 -13.77 14.62
CA GLY A 346 -1.94 -13.63 13.18
C GLY A 346 -1.60 -14.90 12.40
N ASP A 347 -0.47 -15.54 12.73
CA ASP A 347 -0.08 -16.83 12.13
C ASP A 347 -1.05 -17.96 12.48
N GLU A 348 -1.48 -18.02 13.75
CA GLU A 348 -2.48 -18.99 14.22
C GLU A 348 -3.81 -18.78 13.51
N MET A 349 -4.27 -17.55 13.32
CA MET A 349 -5.51 -17.28 12.59
C MET A 349 -5.45 -17.71 11.13
N ILE A 350 -4.28 -17.59 10.47
CA ILE A 350 -4.09 -18.15 9.12
C ILE A 350 -4.27 -19.67 9.17
N ARG A 351 -3.64 -20.35 10.13
CA ARG A 351 -3.78 -21.81 10.30
C ARG A 351 -5.23 -22.23 10.50
N GLU A 352 -5.94 -21.59 11.43
CA GLU A 352 -7.35 -21.93 11.69
C GLU A 352 -8.20 -21.69 10.44
N SER A 353 -8.00 -20.57 9.75
CA SER A 353 -8.74 -20.23 8.52
C SER A 353 -8.45 -21.21 7.38
N ASP A 354 -7.19 -21.64 7.26
CA ASP A 354 -6.78 -22.65 6.29
C ASP A 354 -7.44 -24.00 6.55
N ARG A 355 -7.62 -24.38 7.81
CA ARG A 355 -8.29 -25.64 8.18
C ARG A 355 -9.73 -25.69 7.68
N LEU A 356 -10.48 -24.60 7.87
CA LEU A 356 -11.86 -24.48 7.38
C LEU A 356 -11.91 -24.46 5.85
N LEU A 357 -11.07 -23.65 5.22
CA LEU A 357 -11.06 -23.52 3.76
C LEU A 357 -10.65 -24.84 3.09
N ALA A 358 -9.65 -25.53 3.60
CA ALA A 358 -9.22 -26.84 3.09
C ALA A 358 -10.32 -27.89 3.21
N GLU A 359 -11.12 -27.86 4.29
CA GLU A 359 -12.27 -28.74 4.40
C GLU A 359 -13.33 -28.46 3.32
N ALA A 360 -13.70 -27.19 3.14
CA ALA A 360 -14.64 -26.79 2.10
C ALA A 360 -14.18 -27.23 0.69
N ILE A 361 -12.89 -27.04 0.38
CA ILE A 361 -12.27 -27.48 -0.87
C ILE A 361 -12.42 -29.01 -1.03
N ARG A 362 -12.07 -29.78 0.00
CA ARG A 362 -12.14 -31.26 -0.06
C ARG A 362 -13.57 -31.77 -0.28
N ILE A 363 -14.57 -31.11 0.32
CA ILE A 363 -15.99 -31.45 0.11
C ILE A 363 -16.35 -31.31 -1.37
N ILE A 364 -15.99 -30.17 -1.99
CA ILE A 364 -16.30 -29.89 -3.40
C ILE A 364 -15.47 -30.78 -4.34
N ALA A 365 -14.20 -30.99 -4.04
CA ALA A 365 -13.35 -31.94 -4.77
C ALA A 365 -13.90 -33.37 -4.74
N GLY A 366 -14.53 -33.76 -3.63
CA GLY A 366 -15.27 -35.02 -3.52
C GLY A 366 -16.41 -35.10 -4.52
N LEU A 367 -17.20 -34.02 -4.69
CA LEU A 367 -18.30 -34.01 -5.68
C LEU A 367 -17.80 -34.15 -7.13
N TYR A 368 -16.62 -33.62 -7.46
CA TYR A 368 -15.97 -33.88 -8.75
C TYR A 368 -15.54 -35.34 -8.88
N SER A 369 -14.91 -35.90 -7.85
CA SER A 369 -14.45 -37.29 -7.83
C SER A 369 -15.61 -38.29 -7.98
N ASP A 370 -16.78 -37.94 -7.47
CA ASP A 370 -18.00 -38.74 -7.58
C ASP A 370 -18.78 -38.51 -8.88
N GLY A 371 -18.27 -37.67 -9.79
CA GLY A 371 -18.93 -37.36 -11.07
C GLY A 371 -20.21 -36.53 -10.94
N ILE A 372 -20.50 -35.99 -9.75
CA ILE A 372 -21.68 -35.15 -9.49
C ILE A 372 -21.46 -33.75 -10.08
N LEU A 373 -20.27 -33.19 -9.88
CA LEU A 373 -19.82 -31.99 -10.57
C LEU A 373 -19.09 -32.38 -11.85
N ARG A 374 -19.38 -31.65 -12.93
CA ARG A 374 -18.68 -31.80 -14.21
C ARG A 374 -17.68 -30.68 -14.37
N LYS A 375 -16.46 -31.00 -14.83
CA LYS A 375 -15.43 -30.00 -15.05
C LYS A 375 -15.86 -28.96 -16.10
N PRO A 376 -15.85 -27.66 -15.76
CA PRO A 376 -16.02 -26.60 -16.73
C PRO A 376 -14.91 -26.62 -17.79
N GLY A 377 -15.23 -26.27 -19.04
CA GLY A 377 -14.24 -26.28 -20.12
C GLY A 377 -13.00 -25.39 -19.88
N HIS A 378 -13.12 -24.39 -19.02
CA HIS A 378 -12.04 -23.46 -18.69
C HIS A 378 -11.20 -23.88 -17.46
N TYR A 379 -11.60 -24.93 -16.73
CA TYR A 379 -10.81 -25.45 -15.61
C TYR A 379 -9.70 -26.36 -16.12
N ALA A 380 -8.53 -26.27 -15.48
CA ALA A 380 -7.41 -27.14 -15.79
C ALA A 380 -7.69 -28.60 -15.37
N PHE A 381 -8.32 -28.79 -14.21
CA PHE A 381 -8.54 -30.09 -13.58
C PHE A 381 -9.98 -30.25 -13.11
N ASP A 382 -10.42 -31.49 -12.89
CA ASP A 382 -11.72 -31.83 -12.30
C ASP A 382 -11.66 -31.55 -10.78
N TYR A 383 -11.43 -30.29 -10.43
CA TYR A 383 -11.12 -29.80 -9.08
C TYR A 383 -11.56 -28.33 -8.97
N PRO A 384 -12.01 -27.84 -7.79
CA PRO A 384 -12.36 -26.43 -7.62
C PRO A 384 -11.18 -25.48 -7.88
N ASP A 385 -11.38 -24.41 -8.65
CA ASP A 385 -10.40 -23.34 -8.87
C ASP A 385 -10.80 -22.07 -8.11
N LEU A 386 -10.01 -21.69 -7.09
CA LEU A 386 -10.25 -20.49 -6.27
C LEU A 386 -10.07 -19.18 -7.05
N LEU A 387 -9.41 -19.22 -8.21
CA LEU A 387 -9.22 -18.07 -9.09
C LEU A 387 -10.31 -17.95 -10.17
N ALA A 388 -11.30 -18.86 -10.19
CA ALA A 388 -12.49 -18.72 -11.04
C ALA A 388 -13.41 -17.57 -10.58
N PHE A 389 -13.25 -17.10 -9.35
CA PHE A 389 -13.98 -15.96 -8.80
C PHE A 389 -15.51 -16.06 -8.94
N HIS A 390 -16.13 -15.04 -9.52
CA HIS A 390 -17.57 -14.97 -9.78
C HIS A 390 -17.97 -15.82 -10.99
N ASP A 391 -17.00 -16.33 -11.75
CA ASP A 391 -17.22 -17.21 -12.89
C ASP A 391 -17.30 -18.69 -12.49
N ALA A 392 -17.16 -18.97 -11.18
CA ALA A 392 -17.46 -20.27 -10.62
C ALA A 392 -18.88 -20.73 -11.06
N PRO A 393 -18.99 -21.94 -11.66
CA PRO A 393 -20.16 -22.34 -12.44
C PRO A 393 -21.35 -22.80 -11.58
N THR A 394 -21.11 -23.09 -10.29
CA THR A 394 -22.13 -23.60 -9.37
C THR A 394 -22.21 -22.76 -8.09
N VAL A 395 -23.39 -22.77 -7.45
CA VAL A 395 -23.63 -22.04 -6.20
C VAL A 395 -22.67 -22.47 -5.09
N ILE A 396 -22.36 -23.77 -5.00
CA ILE A 396 -21.43 -24.30 -4.00
C ILE A 396 -19.99 -23.80 -4.23
N GLU A 397 -19.58 -23.63 -5.49
CA GLU A 397 -18.27 -23.06 -5.84
C GLU A 397 -18.24 -21.53 -5.67
N GLN A 398 -19.33 -20.82 -5.96
CA GLN A 398 -19.44 -19.39 -5.65
C GLN A 398 -19.36 -19.12 -4.15
N ARG A 399 -19.94 -20.03 -3.33
CA ARG A 399 -19.82 -19.98 -1.87
C ARG A 399 -18.37 -20.21 -1.42
N LEU A 400 -17.66 -21.17 -2.03
CA LEU A 400 -16.24 -21.39 -1.78
C LEU A 400 -15.40 -20.15 -2.15
N PHE A 401 -15.71 -19.52 -3.28
CA PHE A 401 -15.07 -18.27 -3.68
C PHE A 401 -15.25 -17.18 -2.62
N LYS A 402 -16.48 -16.96 -2.15
CA LYS A 402 -16.77 -15.96 -1.10
C LYS A 402 -16.02 -16.28 0.20
N MET A 403 -16.01 -17.55 0.60
CA MET A 403 -15.25 -18.03 1.76
C MET A 403 -13.75 -17.72 1.63
N HIS A 404 -13.18 -17.92 0.44
CA HIS A 404 -11.75 -17.70 0.18
C HIS A 404 -11.38 -16.22 0.06
N LEU A 405 -12.10 -15.46 -0.79
CA LEU A 405 -11.69 -14.11 -1.16
C LEU A 405 -12.27 -13.04 -0.22
N GLU A 406 -13.42 -13.27 0.40
CA GLU A 406 -14.02 -12.28 1.32
C GLU A 406 -13.76 -12.64 2.78
N HIS A 407 -14.31 -13.75 3.26
CA HIS A 407 -14.37 -14.03 4.69
C HIS A 407 -13.01 -14.46 5.26
N ARG A 408 -12.25 -15.31 4.55
CA ARG A 408 -10.88 -15.65 4.96
C ARG A 408 -9.98 -14.44 5.00
N MET A 409 -10.06 -13.54 4.02
CA MET A 409 -9.25 -12.33 3.99
C MET A 409 -9.51 -11.45 5.21
N ARG A 410 -10.77 -11.27 5.58
CA ARG A 410 -11.17 -10.54 6.79
C ARG A 410 -10.67 -11.20 8.07
N ALA A 411 -10.74 -12.53 8.18
CA ALA A 411 -10.33 -13.27 9.37
C ALA A 411 -8.85 -13.02 9.72
N PHE A 412 -7.93 -13.29 8.79
CA PHE A 412 -6.50 -13.14 9.08
C PHE A 412 -6.03 -11.69 9.01
N GLN A 413 -6.49 -10.91 8.01
CA GLN A 413 -6.05 -9.51 7.89
C GLN A 413 -6.60 -8.67 9.05
N GLY A 414 -7.81 -8.99 9.55
CA GLY A 414 -8.39 -8.35 10.73
C GLY A 414 -7.53 -8.56 11.95
N THR A 415 -6.98 -9.77 12.11
CA THR A 415 -6.04 -10.09 13.18
C THR A 415 -4.74 -9.27 13.06
N PHE A 416 -4.12 -9.19 11.87
CA PHE A 416 -2.89 -8.40 11.68
C PHE A 416 -3.10 -6.88 11.83
N HIS A 417 -4.29 -6.37 11.53
CA HIS A 417 -4.64 -4.95 11.70
C HIS A 417 -5.27 -4.66 13.07
N ASN A 418 -5.24 -5.60 14.01
CA ASN A 418 -5.77 -5.46 15.37
C ASN A 418 -7.25 -5.04 15.39
N ASN A 419 -8.04 -5.66 14.51
CA ASN A 419 -9.47 -5.45 14.39
C ASN A 419 -10.24 -6.73 14.77
N PRO A 420 -10.76 -6.82 16.01
CA PRO A 420 -11.42 -8.04 16.48
C PRO A 420 -12.75 -8.30 15.78
N ASP A 421 -13.45 -7.26 15.34
CA ASP A 421 -14.77 -7.38 14.71
C ASP A 421 -14.64 -8.00 13.31
N TYR A 422 -13.67 -7.53 12.52
CA TYR A 422 -13.33 -8.11 11.23
C TYR A 422 -12.73 -9.51 11.34
N ALA A 423 -11.89 -9.76 12.36
CA ALA A 423 -11.33 -11.09 12.58
C ALA A 423 -12.40 -12.12 12.93
N LEU A 424 -13.34 -11.76 13.82
CA LEU A 424 -14.38 -12.66 14.31
C LEU A 424 -15.63 -12.62 13.43
N TRP A 425 -16.41 -11.54 13.51
CA TRP A 425 -17.78 -11.50 12.99
C TRP A 425 -17.83 -11.44 11.48
N TYR A 426 -17.01 -10.61 10.84
CA TYR A 426 -16.98 -10.54 9.37
C TYR A 426 -16.03 -11.55 8.71
N GLY A 427 -15.26 -12.27 9.53
CA GLY A 427 -14.22 -13.20 9.09
C GLY A 427 -14.53 -14.63 9.50
N TRP A 428 -13.99 -15.05 10.63
CA TRP A 428 -14.08 -16.43 11.12
C TRP A 428 -15.52 -16.97 11.22
N SER A 429 -16.44 -16.19 11.77
CA SER A 429 -17.85 -16.59 11.92
C SER A 429 -18.53 -16.79 10.57
N GLU A 430 -18.22 -15.97 9.56
CA GLU A 430 -18.73 -16.13 8.20
C GLU A 430 -18.12 -17.35 7.51
N MET A 431 -16.83 -17.65 7.73
CA MET A 431 -16.22 -18.88 7.22
C MET A 431 -16.90 -20.14 7.75
N LEU A 432 -17.30 -20.15 9.03
CA LEU A 432 -18.06 -21.26 9.62
C LEU A 432 -19.45 -21.41 8.99
N GLN A 433 -20.11 -20.28 8.71
CA GLN A 433 -21.40 -20.27 8.00
C GLN A 433 -21.24 -20.81 6.57
N ASP A 434 -20.24 -20.32 5.81
CA ASP A 434 -19.97 -20.82 4.46
C ASP A 434 -19.70 -22.32 4.45
N LEU A 435 -18.90 -22.83 5.38
CA LEU A 435 -18.61 -24.26 5.49
C LEU A 435 -19.89 -25.07 5.78
N THR A 436 -20.78 -24.54 6.62
CA THR A 436 -22.07 -25.18 6.93
C THR A 436 -22.97 -25.23 5.69
N GLU A 437 -23.03 -24.13 4.93
CA GLU A 437 -23.76 -24.09 3.67
C GLU A 437 -23.17 -25.04 2.62
N ILE A 438 -21.84 -25.09 2.48
CA ILE A 438 -21.15 -25.99 1.55
C ILE A 438 -21.44 -27.45 1.89
N ARG A 439 -21.39 -27.83 3.17
CA ARG A 439 -21.78 -29.17 3.63
C ARG A 439 -23.23 -29.50 3.24
N THR A 440 -24.15 -28.57 3.49
CA THR A 440 -25.58 -28.74 3.19
C THR A 440 -25.82 -28.92 1.68
N LEU A 441 -25.24 -28.05 0.85
CA LEU A 441 -25.33 -28.11 -0.60
C LEU A 441 -24.74 -29.41 -1.15
N ALA A 442 -23.57 -29.83 -0.65
CA ALA A 442 -22.94 -31.08 -1.08
C ALA A 442 -23.82 -32.30 -0.77
N GLU A 443 -24.44 -32.36 0.41
CA GLU A 443 -25.37 -33.42 0.75
C GLU A 443 -26.61 -33.44 -0.14
N GLU A 444 -27.19 -32.27 -0.44
CA GLU A 444 -28.33 -32.14 -1.35
C GLU A 444 -27.99 -32.64 -2.75
N MET A 445 -26.83 -32.24 -3.28
CA MET A 445 -26.35 -32.68 -4.60
C MET A 445 -26.19 -34.20 -4.65
N ARG A 446 -25.62 -34.80 -3.59
CA ARG A 446 -25.49 -36.26 -3.47
C ARG A 446 -26.85 -36.95 -3.43
N ARG A 447 -27.78 -36.47 -2.60
CA ARG A 447 -29.15 -37.02 -2.50
C ARG A 447 -29.88 -36.96 -3.83
N ASN A 448 -29.76 -35.85 -4.56
CA ASN A 448 -30.43 -35.66 -5.84
C ASN A 448 -29.83 -36.56 -6.93
N HIS A 449 -28.51 -36.73 -6.95
CA HIS A 449 -27.85 -37.64 -7.88
C HIS A 449 -28.31 -39.10 -7.70
N HIS A 450 -28.48 -39.55 -6.45
CA HIS A 450 -28.95 -40.92 -6.14
C HIS A 450 -30.43 -41.16 -6.54
N ARG A 451 -31.22 -40.09 -6.71
CA ARG A 451 -32.63 -40.16 -7.10
C ARG A 451 -32.84 -40.13 -8.61
N MET A 452 -31.82 -39.82 -9.41
CA MET A 452 -31.93 -39.90 -10.86
C MET A 452 -32.00 -41.37 -11.28
N PRO A 453 -33.01 -41.81 -12.05
CA PRO A 453 -33.02 -43.17 -12.58
C PRO A 453 -31.75 -43.36 -13.42
N ARG A 454 -31.00 -44.44 -13.16
CA ARG A 454 -29.87 -44.82 -14.02
C ARG A 454 -30.40 -44.98 -15.43
N ASP A 455 -29.76 -44.34 -16.39
CA ASP A 455 -30.05 -44.52 -17.80
C ASP A 455 -29.90 -46.03 -18.10
N PRO A 456 -30.93 -46.72 -18.61
CA PRO A 456 -30.82 -48.14 -18.96
C PRO A 456 -29.85 -48.40 -20.13
N SER A 457 -29.19 -47.38 -20.68
CA SER A 457 -28.13 -47.49 -21.69
C SER A 457 -26.68 -47.40 -21.18
N GLU A 458 -26.47 -47.29 -19.85
CA GLU A 458 -25.13 -47.44 -19.21
C GLU A 458 -24.83 -48.87 -18.73
#